data_AF-A0A0R1K0K4-F1
#
_entry.id   AF-A0A0R1K0K4-F1
#
_cell.length_a   1.000
_cell.length_b   1.000
_cell.length_c   1.000
_cell.angle_alpha   90.00
_cell.angle_beta   90.00
_cell.angle_gamma   90.00
#
_symmetry.space_group_name_H-M   'P 1'
#
loop_
_entity.id
_entity.type
_entity.pdbx_description
1 polymer ?
#
loop_
_entity_poly.entity_id
_entity_poly.type
_entity_poly.pdbx_seq_one_letter_code
_entity_poly.pdbx_strand_id
1 'polypeptide(L)'
;MFRQDYIQATNQAHSYTISLLIQVTQQLLSHKSFYRQVYQVNSQNSINHYIYQFNLKLATQAVMSNYHQEHLTVEQTLAIKYHTYGTMALFQELLYDQLDIPLNDLCIFEYQRTPDFLKQALSKNF
;
A
#
# COMPACT_ATOMS: atom_id res chain seq x y z
N MET A 1 -2.34 -7.88 12.63
CA MET A 1 -3.53 -7.38 11.91
C MET A 1 -3.19 -6.90 10.50
N PHE A 2 -2.57 -5.74 10.29
CA PHE A 2 -2.32 -5.22 8.92
C PHE A 2 -1.70 -6.22 7.93
N ARG A 3 -0.61 -6.89 8.30
CA ARG A 3 -0.01 -7.93 7.45
C ARG A 3 -0.97 -9.10 7.14
N GLN A 4 -1.81 -9.49 8.10
CA GLN A 4 -2.77 -10.58 7.91
C GLN A 4 -3.87 -10.17 6.94
N ASP A 5 -4.41 -8.95 7.09
CA ASP A 5 -5.39 -8.39 6.16
C ASP A 5 -4.83 -8.26 4.75
N TYR A 6 -3.59 -7.78 4.62
CA TYR A 6 -2.89 -7.72 3.35
C TYR A 6 -2.78 -9.12 2.72
N ILE A 7 -2.25 -10.10 3.46
CA ILE A 7 -2.10 -11.48 2.97
C ILE A 7 -3.45 -12.09 2.57
N GLN A 8 -4.50 -11.87 3.37
CA GLN A 8 -5.84 -12.38 3.08
C GLN A 8 -6.39 -11.82 1.77
N ALA A 9 -6.21 -10.52 1.54
CA ALA A 9 -6.65 -9.88 0.30
C ALA A 9 -5.80 -10.32 -0.93
N THR A 10 -4.53 -10.65 -0.73
CA THR A 10 -3.61 -10.96 -1.84
C THR A 10 -3.45 -12.46 -2.11
N ASN A 11 -4.04 -13.35 -1.29
CA ASN A 11 -3.77 -14.78 -1.33
C ASN A 11 -4.09 -15.46 -2.68
N GLN A 12 -4.96 -14.87 -3.50
CA GLN A 12 -5.31 -15.37 -4.84
C GLN A 12 -4.87 -14.43 -5.96
N ALA A 13 -4.13 -13.37 -5.61
CA ALA A 13 -3.68 -12.37 -6.57
C ALA A 13 -2.44 -12.86 -7.30
N HIS A 14 -2.45 -12.75 -8.62
CA HIS A 14 -1.32 -13.14 -9.48
C HIS A 14 -0.62 -11.91 -10.09
N SER A 15 -1.17 -10.71 -9.85
CA SER A 15 -0.64 -9.47 -10.42
C SER A 15 -1.18 -8.25 -9.69
N TYR A 16 -0.38 -7.18 -9.70
CA TYR A 16 -0.78 -5.87 -9.22
C TYR A 16 -1.76 -5.21 -10.19
N THR A 17 -3.01 -5.08 -9.77
CA THR A 17 -4.12 -4.57 -10.58
C THR A 17 -5.01 -3.64 -9.76
N ILE A 18 -5.86 -2.86 -10.43
CA ILE A 18 -6.88 -2.03 -9.76
C ILE A 18 -7.80 -2.92 -8.90
N SER A 19 -8.22 -4.08 -9.40
CA SER A 19 -9.05 -5.03 -8.65
C SER A 19 -8.38 -5.52 -7.36
N LEU A 20 -7.06 -5.75 -7.40
CA LEU A 20 -6.31 -6.11 -6.21
C LEU A 20 -6.28 -4.96 -5.19
N LEU A 21 -6.05 -3.72 -5.64
CA LEU A 21 -6.09 -2.55 -4.75
C LEU A 21 -7.45 -2.41 -4.08
N ILE A 22 -8.53 -2.61 -4.83
CA ILE A 22 -9.89 -2.60 -4.28
C ILE A 22 -10.04 -3.69 -3.22
N GLN A 23 -9.61 -4.92 -3.49
CA GLN A 23 -9.69 -6.03 -2.54
C GLN A 23 -8.90 -5.76 -1.27
N VAL A 24 -7.66 -5.26 -1.39
CA VAL A 24 -6.82 -4.90 -0.25
C VAL A 24 -7.46 -3.80 0.58
N THR A 25 -7.91 -2.71 -0.06
CA THR A 25 -8.53 -1.60 0.65
C THR A 25 -9.86 -2.00 1.30
N GLN A 26 -10.69 -2.80 0.63
CA GLN A 26 -11.92 -3.34 1.22
C GLN A 26 -11.64 -4.25 2.43
N GLN A 27 -10.64 -5.14 2.34
CA GLN A 27 -10.25 -6.01 3.44
C GLN A 27 -9.78 -5.18 4.64
N LEU A 28 -8.96 -4.15 4.41
CA LEU A 28 -8.54 -3.24 5.48
C LEU A 28 -9.73 -2.47 6.08
N LEU A 29 -10.64 -1.96 5.24
CA LEU A 29 -11.85 -1.26 5.68
C LEU A 29 -12.85 -2.17 6.42
N SER A 30 -12.83 -3.48 6.19
CA SER A 30 -13.64 -4.43 6.97
C SER A 30 -13.28 -4.38 8.46
N HIS A 31 -12.05 -3.96 8.80
CA HIS A 31 -11.57 -3.72 10.15
C HIS A 31 -11.41 -2.22 10.47
N LYS A 32 -12.18 -1.33 9.83
CA LYS A 32 -12.09 0.14 9.99
C LYS A 32 -12.04 0.61 11.44
N SER A 33 -12.90 0.09 12.31
CA SER A 33 -12.93 0.47 13.73
C SER A 33 -11.62 0.15 14.46
N PHE A 34 -11.03 -1.03 14.18
CA PHE A 34 -9.74 -1.41 14.71
C PHE A 34 -8.65 -0.44 14.25
N TYR A 35 -8.59 -0.15 12.94
CA TYR A 35 -7.58 0.76 12.41
C TYR A 35 -7.74 2.17 12.99
N ARG A 36 -8.96 2.74 13.01
CA ARG A 36 -9.24 4.03 13.68
C ARG A 36 -8.71 4.07 15.11
N GLN A 37 -8.98 3.03 15.90
CA GLN A 37 -8.53 2.94 17.28
C GLN A 37 -7.00 2.88 17.36
N VAL A 38 -6.35 2.07 16.52
CA VAL A 38 -4.89 1.95 16.48
C VAL A 38 -4.21 3.27 16.13
N TYR A 39 -4.79 4.04 15.21
CA TYR A 39 -4.33 5.38 14.82
C TYR A 39 -4.55 6.45 15.92
N GLN A 40 -5.50 6.23 16.83
CA GLN A 40 -5.80 7.13 17.96
C GLN A 40 -5.02 6.82 19.24
N VAL A 41 -4.91 5.53 19.60
CA VAL A 41 -4.41 5.07 20.91
C VAL A 41 -2.89 4.97 20.93
N ASN A 42 -2.30 4.43 19.87
CA ASN A 42 -0.86 4.47 19.73
C ASN A 42 -0.53 5.80 19.07
N SER A 43 0.46 6.56 19.58
CA SER A 43 0.93 7.76 18.90
C SER A 43 1.04 7.46 17.41
N GLN A 44 0.42 8.26 16.54
CA GLN A 44 0.33 8.07 15.08
C GLN A 44 1.60 7.48 14.47
N ASN A 45 2.76 7.84 15.02
CA ASN A 45 4.08 7.32 14.75
C ASN A 45 4.21 5.78 14.71
N SER A 46 3.57 4.98 15.56
CA SER A 46 3.89 3.54 15.63
C SER A 46 3.23 2.69 14.54
N ILE A 47 1.93 2.90 14.28
CA ILE A 47 1.23 2.19 13.20
C ILE A 47 1.63 2.71 11.83
N ASN A 48 1.81 4.03 11.68
CA ASN A 48 2.33 4.58 10.43
C ASN A 48 3.74 4.07 10.15
N HIS A 49 4.62 4.04 11.15
CA HIS A 49 5.95 3.47 10.96
C HIS A 49 5.88 1.98 10.57
N TYR A 50 5.01 1.19 11.21
CA TYR A 50 4.84 -0.22 10.86
C TYR A 50 4.38 -0.41 9.41
N ILE A 51 3.30 0.26 9.00
CA ILE A 51 2.74 0.16 7.64
C ILE A 51 3.76 0.65 6.61
N TYR A 52 4.44 1.77 6.89
CA TYR A 52 5.50 2.29 6.05
C TYR A 52 6.64 1.29 5.86
N GLN A 53 7.16 0.69 6.94
CA GLN A 53 8.23 -0.31 6.86
C GLN A 53 7.78 -1.55 6.09
N PHE A 54 6.53 -1.99 6.29
CA PHE A 54 5.96 -3.11 5.54
C PHE A 54 5.91 -2.82 4.04
N ASN A 55 5.31 -1.68 3.65
CA ASN A 55 5.17 -1.27 2.25
C ASN A 55 6.52 -1.07 1.58
N LEU A 56 7.46 -0.40 2.27
CA LEU A 56 8.81 -0.17 1.77
C LEU A 56 9.55 -1.48 1.56
N LYS A 57 9.45 -2.42 2.50
CA LYS A 57 10.09 -3.74 2.38
C LYS A 57 9.52 -4.53 1.19
N LEU A 58 8.20 -4.60 1.07
CA LEU A 58 7.53 -5.28 -0.04
C LEU A 58 7.97 -4.69 -1.39
N ALA A 59 7.88 -3.36 -1.55
CA ALA A 59 8.27 -2.68 -2.77
C ALA A 59 9.76 -2.88 -3.09
N THR A 60 10.63 -2.79 -2.09
CA THR A 60 12.08 -3.00 -2.26
C THR A 60 12.36 -4.41 -2.75
N GLN A 61 11.76 -5.43 -2.13
CA GLN A 61 11.94 -6.83 -2.52
C GLN A 61 11.44 -7.08 -3.94
N ALA A 62 10.26 -6.58 -4.30
CA ALA A 62 9.70 -6.73 -5.63
C ALA A 62 10.60 -6.10 -6.70
N VAL A 63 11.07 -4.86 -6.48
CA VAL A 63 11.90 -4.15 -7.46
C VAL A 63 13.28 -4.80 -7.56
N MET A 64 13.93 -5.13 -6.43
CA MET A 64 15.22 -5.80 -6.45
C MET A 64 15.18 -7.15 -7.17
N SER A 65 14.15 -7.95 -6.93
CA SER A 65 13.97 -9.24 -7.60
C SER A 65 13.68 -9.09 -9.10
N ASN A 66 12.76 -8.20 -9.47
CA ASN A 66 12.35 -8.02 -10.88
C ASN A 66 13.45 -7.42 -11.77
N TYR A 67 14.27 -6.52 -11.23
CA TYR A 67 15.32 -5.84 -11.98
C TYR A 67 16.72 -6.42 -11.73
N HIS A 68 16.82 -7.54 -10.99
CA HIS A 68 18.08 -8.22 -10.66
C HIS A 68 19.15 -7.28 -10.07
N GLN A 69 18.74 -6.40 -9.16
CA GLN A 69 19.61 -5.40 -8.54
C GLN A 69 19.84 -5.69 -7.06
N GLU A 70 21.06 -5.45 -6.58
CA GLU A 70 21.43 -5.63 -5.16
C GLU A 70 20.92 -4.49 -4.26
N HIS A 71 20.71 -3.31 -4.84
CA HIS A 71 20.22 -2.12 -4.15
C HIS A 71 19.27 -1.33 -5.05
N LEU A 72 18.34 -0.61 -4.44
CA LEU A 72 17.53 0.38 -5.15
C LEU A 72 18.39 1.59 -5.53
N THR A 73 18.10 2.19 -6.68
CA THR A 73 18.64 3.53 -6.97
C THR A 73 18.05 4.56 -6.00
N VAL A 74 18.71 5.71 -5.88
CA VAL A 74 18.21 6.83 -5.07
C VAL A 74 16.82 7.26 -5.56
N GLU A 75 16.64 7.35 -6.88
CA GLU A 75 15.37 7.72 -7.50
C GLU A 75 14.26 6.72 -7.19
N GLN A 76 14.52 5.41 -7.34
CA GLN A 76 13.56 4.36 -6.99
C GLN A 76 13.18 4.43 -5.51
N THR A 77 14.16 4.63 -4.64
CA THR A 77 13.95 4.75 -3.20
C THR A 77 13.03 5.93 -2.88
N LEU A 78 13.30 7.11 -3.46
CA LEU A 78 12.50 8.30 -3.22
C LEU A 78 11.09 8.15 -3.80
N ALA A 79 10.95 7.58 -5.00
CA ALA A 79 9.66 7.35 -5.63
C ALA A 79 8.77 6.37 -4.83
N ILE A 80 9.34 5.27 -4.32
CA ILE A 80 8.63 4.33 -3.45
C ILE A 80 8.18 5.03 -2.16
N LYS A 81 9.07 5.78 -1.51
CA LYS A 81 8.73 6.51 -0.27
C LYS A 81 7.63 7.53 -0.50
N TYR A 82 7.76 8.35 -1.54
CA TYR A 82 6.77 9.37 -1.90
C TYR A 82 5.39 8.74 -2.15
N HIS A 83 5.33 7.68 -2.95
CA HIS A 83 4.09 6.96 -3.21
C HIS A 83 3.50 6.37 -1.91
N THR A 84 4.34 5.74 -1.08
CA THR A 84 3.92 5.12 0.20
C THR A 84 3.33 6.14 1.17
N TYR A 85 3.94 7.34 1.27
CA TYR A 85 3.38 8.40 2.11
C TYR A 85 2.02 8.87 1.60
N GLY A 86 1.87 9.02 0.28
CA GLY A 86 0.60 9.40 -0.34
C GLY A 86 -0.51 8.39 -0.08
N THR A 87 -0.26 7.10 -0.34
CA THR A 87 -1.27 6.05 -0.13
C THR A 87 -1.65 5.87 1.34
N MET A 88 -0.68 5.99 2.25
CA MET A 88 -0.97 5.95 3.69
C MET A 88 -1.81 7.13 4.16
N ALA A 89 -1.55 8.34 3.67
CA ALA A 89 -2.35 9.52 4.01
C ALA A 89 -3.79 9.37 3.50
N LEU A 90 -3.97 8.98 2.23
CA LEU A 90 -5.29 8.75 1.63
C LEU A 90 -6.05 7.62 2.36
N PHE A 91 -5.37 6.53 2.72
CA PHE A 91 -5.97 5.48 3.51
C PHE A 91 -6.42 5.99 4.89
N GLN A 92 -5.63 6.85 5.54
CA GLN A 92 -6.03 7.45 6.81
C GLN A 92 -7.26 8.35 6.65
N GLU A 93 -7.32 9.20 5.62
CA GLU A 93 -8.49 10.04 5.35
C GLU A 93 -9.73 9.19 5.06
N LEU A 94 -9.58 8.09 4.32
CA LEU A 94 -10.63 7.11 4.06
C LEU A 94 -11.12 6.44 5.35
N LEU A 95 -10.18 6.11 6.26
CA LEU A 95 -10.54 5.60 7.57
C LEU A 95 -11.39 6.61 8.33
N TYR A 96 -11.17 7.91 8.22
CA TYR A 96 -11.93 8.94 8.96
C TYR A 96 -13.12 9.53 8.20
N ASP A 97 -13.52 8.96 7.06
CA ASP A 97 -14.59 9.50 6.20
C ASP A 97 -14.33 10.96 5.76
N GLN A 98 -13.06 11.30 5.53
CA GLN A 98 -12.61 12.64 5.12
C GLN A 98 -12.42 12.76 3.60
N LEU A 99 -12.54 11.64 2.88
CA LEU A 99 -12.48 11.58 1.42
C LEU A 99 -13.88 11.43 0.83
N ASP A 100 -14.32 12.45 0.10
CA ASP A 100 -15.56 12.42 -0.69
C ASP A 100 -15.28 11.93 -2.12
N ILE A 101 -14.73 10.71 -2.23
CA ILE A 101 -14.49 10.02 -3.51
C ILE A 101 -14.89 8.55 -3.41
N PRO A 102 -15.45 7.96 -4.48
CA PRO A 102 -15.72 6.53 -4.51
C PRO A 102 -14.42 5.71 -4.36
N LEU A 103 -14.48 4.61 -3.61
CA LEU A 103 -13.33 3.73 -3.40
C LEU A 103 -12.69 3.25 -4.71
N ASN A 104 -13.51 2.95 -5.73
CA ASN A 104 -13.02 2.53 -7.03
C ASN A 104 -12.16 3.63 -7.68
N ASP A 105 -12.62 4.88 -7.63
CA ASP A 105 -11.90 6.02 -8.22
C ASP A 105 -10.59 6.29 -7.47
N LEU A 106 -10.58 6.13 -6.14
CA LEU A 106 -9.35 6.18 -5.35
C LEU A 106 -8.35 5.09 -5.79
N CYS A 107 -8.79 3.83 -5.90
CA CYS A 107 -7.89 2.75 -6.31
C CYS A 107 -7.40 2.89 -7.76
N ILE A 108 -8.22 3.42 -8.67
CA ILE A 108 -7.80 3.79 -10.04
C ILE A 108 -6.71 4.87 -9.97
N PHE A 109 -6.94 5.93 -9.19
CA PHE A 109 -5.98 7.01 -9.01
C PHE A 109 -4.65 6.48 -8.44
N GLU A 110 -4.69 5.68 -7.38
CA GLU A 110 -3.49 5.09 -6.78
C GLU A 110 -2.72 4.25 -7.79
N TYR A 111 -3.39 3.36 -8.53
CA TYR A 111 -2.76 2.55 -9.57
C TYR A 111 -2.08 3.39 -10.66
N GLN A 112 -2.77 4.44 -11.12
CA GLN A 112 -2.24 5.36 -12.13
C GLN A 112 -1.01 6.13 -11.61
N ARG A 113 -0.98 6.47 -10.33
CA ARG A 113 0.11 7.22 -9.67
C ARG A 113 1.23 6.35 -9.11
N THR A 114 1.05 5.03 -9.04
CA THR A 114 2.16 4.11 -8.76
C THR A 114 3.25 4.30 -9.82
N PRO A 115 4.53 4.42 -9.45
CA PRO A 115 5.61 4.48 -10.43
C PRO A 115 5.60 3.27 -11.36
N ASP A 116 5.86 3.46 -12.67
CA ASP A 116 5.77 2.39 -13.66
C ASP A 116 6.70 1.22 -13.35
N PHE A 117 7.92 1.50 -12.89
CA PHE A 117 8.85 0.44 -12.48
C PHE A 117 8.31 -0.38 -11.29
N LEU A 118 7.58 0.27 -10.38
CA LEU A 118 7.00 -0.38 -9.21
C LEU A 118 5.77 -1.21 -9.60
N LYS A 119 4.91 -0.70 -10.49
CA LYS A 119 3.81 -1.48 -11.09
C LYS A 119 4.34 -2.76 -11.72
N GLN A 120 5.35 -2.65 -12.59
CA GLN A 120 5.97 -3.80 -13.26
C GLN A 120 6.55 -4.80 -12.27
N ALA A 121 7.28 -4.31 -11.26
CA ALA A 121 7.90 -5.15 -10.25
C ALA A 121 6.88 -5.91 -9.40
N LEU A 122 5.80 -5.25 -8.98
CA LEU A 122 4.74 -5.86 -8.20
C LEU A 122 3.96 -6.87 -9.05
N SER A 123 3.64 -6.56 -10.32
CA SER A 123 2.91 -7.47 -11.22
C SER A 123 3.61 -8.80 -11.53
N LYS A 124 4.91 -8.93 -11.26
CA LYS A 124 5.71 -10.16 -11.49
C LYS A 124 6.11 -10.91 -10.21
N ASN A 125 5.90 -10.31 -9.03
CA ASN A 125 6.31 -10.85 -7.73
C ASN A 125 5.14 -11.01 -6.75
N PHE A 126 3.92 -11.18 -7.26
CA PHE A 126 2.74 -11.56 -6.47
C PHE A 126 2.64 -13.07 -6.34
#